data_AF-A0A939GHJ6-F1
#
_entry.id   AF-A0A939GHJ6-F1
#
_cell.length_a   1.000
_cell.length_b   1.000
_cell.length_c   1.000
_cell.angle_alpha   90.00
_cell.angle_beta   90.00
_cell.angle_gamma   90.00
#
_symmetry.space_group_name_H-M   'P 1'
#
loop_
_entity.id
_entity.type
_entity.pdbx_description
1 polymer ?
#
loop_
_entity_poly.entity_id
_entity_poly.type
_entity_poly.pdbx_seq_one_letter_code
_entity_poly.pdbx_strand_id
1 'polypeptide(L)'
;MEKEEQPAAELTKEERIEAHFTTPNDHWNKYTFEIYNTATDNGLFFDVEVPLDAFTHAEGFLFTNRTKPLSAVKALMNDFDEQGPPFADEQKRFMLTHLISYFSGTVYSDNDGKEISLKKIESLLKRENDKLHRSEVDNSINTSFDWQAAKTHLATLPDTTAKIAYLIEQKAEYEQRGGDGLIIEWFGPEYDKKCQTEINKLKALAQLEQQEQAAKSPFKVAGKKGSKTDLIRVLNALYELHLIELENGQRLTKKQFMQQVGGFLGIDMKSYEQTLSKALEQPIEANAGVFEKLQQISQAQVVARGENSRK
;
A
#
# COMPACT_ATOMS: atom_id res chain seq x y z
N MET A 1 3.83 -54.26 65.23
CA MET A 1 3.78 -52.78 65.13
C MET A 1 4.41 -52.42 63.81
N GLU A 2 3.61 -52.41 62.75
CA GLU A 2 3.98 -51.77 61.49
C GLU A 2 4.02 -50.27 61.76
N LYS A 3 5.14 -49.62 61.41
CA LYS A 3 5.23 -48.17 61.42
C LYS A 3 4.48 -47.69 60.20
N GLU A 4 3.34 -47.04 60.41
CA GLU A 4 2.70 -46.21 59.40
C GLU A 4 3.69 -45.13 58.96
N GLU A 5 4.08 -45.19 57.69
CA GLU A 5 4.87 -44.19 57.01
C GLU A 5 3.96 -42.97 56.77
N GLN A 6 4.22 -41.88 57.50
CA GLN A 6 3.49 -40.62 57.30
C GLN A 6 3.79 -40.07 55.89
N PRO A 7 2.78 -39.59 55.15
CA PRO A 7 3.01 -38.96 53.84
C PRO A 7 3.85 -37.69 54.03
N ALA A 8 4.87 -37.53 53.18
CA ALA A 8 5.71 -36.34 53.15
C ALA A 8 4.86 -35.07 53.00
N ALA A 9 5.15 -34.03 53.78
CA ALA A 9 4.44 -32.76 53.71
C ALA A 9 4.60 -32.12 52.32
N GLU A 10 3.49 -31.69 51.71
CA GLU A 10 3.51 -30.96 50.43
C GLU A 10 4.18 -29.59 50.62
N LEU A 11 5.14 -29.27 49.74
CA LEU A 11 5.84 -27.99 49.74
C LEU A 11 4.89 -26.84 49.38
N THR A 12 5.04 -25.69 50.06
CA THR A 12 4.37 -24.44 49.72
C THR A 12 4.85 -23.91 48.35
N LYS A 13 4.09 -22.99 47.74
CA LYS A 13 4.43 -22.43 46.42
C LYS A 13 5.77 -21.70 46.44
N GLU A 14 6.02 -20.95 47.52
CA GLU A 14 7.26 -20.23 47.76
C GLU A 14 8.44 -21.20 47.88
N GLU A 15 8.27 -22.31 48.61
CA GLU A 15 9.30 -23.35 48.75
C GLU A 15 9.60 -24.06 47.42
N ARG A 16 8.58 -24.28 46.57
CA ARG A 16 8.79 -24.88 45.23
C ARG A 16 9.55 -23.93 44.30
N ILE A 17 9.19 -22.65 44.28
CA ILE A 17 9.91 -21.63 43.51
C ILE A 17 11.36 -21.50 44.01
N GLU A 18 11.57 -21.45 45.33
CA GLU A 18 12.91 -21.37 45.94
C GLU A 18 13.80 -22.56 45.52
N ALA A 19 13.23 -23.77 45.42
CA ALA A 19 13.97 -24.97 45.04
C ALA A 19 14.67 -24.87 43.66
N HIS A 20 14.16 -24.05 42.73
CA HIS A 20 14.82 -23.85 41.43
C HIS A 20 16.12 -23.02 41.51
N PHE A 21 16.33 -22.27 42.60
CA PHE A 21 17.50 -21.39 42.80
C PHE A 21 18.57 -21.96 43.72
N THR A 22 18.29 -23.08 44.40
CA THR A 22 19.19 -23.65 45.40
C THR A 22 20.21 -24.65 44.84
N THR A 23 20.51 -24.60 43.55
CA THR A 23 21.47 -25.53 42.95
C THR A 23 22.92 -25.06 43.19
N PRO A 24 23.91 -25.98 43.24
CA PRO A 24 25.32 -25.60 43.26
C PRO A 24 25.83 -24.97 41.95
N ASN A 25 24.98 -24.86 40.92
CA ASN A 25 25.34 -24.37 39.60
C ASN A 25 24.95 -22.89 39.45
N ASP A 26 25.92 -21.99 39.64
CA ASP A 26 25.70 -20.54 39.52
C ASP A 26 25.17 -20.12 38.13
N HIS A 27 25.55 -20.86 37.09
CA HIS A 27 25.05 -20.60 35.73
C HIS A 27 23.56 -20.94 35.63
N TRP A 28 23.15 -22.08 36.19
CA TRP A 28 21.74 -22.45 36.29
C TRP A 28 20.94 -21.41 37.07
N ASN A 29 21.39 -21.09 38.28
CA ASN A 29 20.67 -20.16 39.17
C ASN A 29 20.48 -18.79 38.50
N LYS A 30 21.49 -18.31 37.75
CA LYS A 30 21.39 -17.08 36.97
C LYS A 30 20.25 -17.13 35.95
N TYR A 31 20.19 -18.17 35.12
CA TYR A 31 19.18 -18.29 34.07
C TYR A 31 17.78 -18.50 34.64
N THR A 32 17.64 -19.33 35.68
CA THR A 32 16.39 -19.50 36.41
C THR A 32 15.90 -18.15 36.97
N PHE A 33 16.80 -17.31 37.47
CA PHE A 33 16.46 -15.98 38.00
C PHE A 33 16.05 -15.00 36.90
N GLU A 34 16.73 -15.03 35.75
CA GLU A 34 16.33 -14.26 34.57
C GLU A 34 14.94 -14.66 34.08
N ILE A 35 14.63 -15.97 34.02
CA ILE A 35 13.30 -16.47 33.63
C ILE A 35 12.24 -16.00 34.62
N TYR A 36 12.49 -16.15 35.93
CA TYR A 36 11.56 -15.73 36.98
C TYR A 36 11.23 -14.23 36.90
N ASN A 37 12.25 -13.37 36.83
CA ASN A 37 12.03 -11.93 36.75
C ASN A 37 11.32 -11.55 35.45
N THR A 38 11.78 -12.06 34.32
CA THR A 38 11.21 -11.70 33.02
C THR A 38 9.75 -12.15 32.91
N ALA A 39 9.43 -13.37 33.36
CA ALA A 39 8.05 -13.89 33.37
C ALA A 39 7.13 -13.14 34.35
N THR A 40 7.67 -12.68 35.48
CA THR A 40 6.93 -11.85 36.44
C THR A 40 6.65 -10.46 35.89
N ASP A 41 7.66 -9.83 35.28
CA ASP A 41 7.58 -8.46 34.78
C ASP A 41 6.67 -8.33 33.56
N ASN A 42 6.69 -9.31 32.65
CA ASN A 42 5.91 -9.26 31.42
C ASN A 42 4.48 -9.80 31.56
N GLY A 43 4.17 -10.50 32.66
CA GLY A 43 2.85 -11.10 32.89
C GLY A 43 2.46 -12.17 31.86
N LEU A 44 3.44 -12.73 31.14
CA LEU A 44 3.21 -13.66 30.04
C LEU A 44 2.71 -15.03 30.51
N PHE A 45 2.99 -15.38 31.76
CA PHE A 45 2.51 -16.59 32.41
C PHE A 45 1.66 -16.22 33.61
N PHE A 46 0.48 -16.86 33.74
CA PHE A 46 -0.40 -16.66 34.89
C PHE A 46 0.24 -17.18 36.18
N ASP A 47 1.01 -18.25 36.07
CA ASP A 47 1.80 -18.80 37.17
C ASP A 47 3.28 -18.84 36.76
N VAL A 48 4.14 -18.17 37.53
CA VAL A 48 5.59 -18.10 37.30
C VAL A 48 6.29 -19.45 37.53
N GLU A 49 5.66 -20.39 38.23
CA GLU A 49 6.17 -21.75 38.38
C GLU A 49 6.20 -22.50 37.03
N VAL A 50 5.22 -22.24 36.16
CA VAL A 50 5.08 -22.90 34.84
C VAL A 50 6.32 -22.71 33.95
N PRO A 51 6.83 -21.50 33.69
CA PRO A 51 8.03 -21.34 32.87
C PRO A 51 9.29 -21.90 33.55
N LEU A 52 9.37 -21.95 34.88
CA LEU A 52 10.51 -22.53 35.60
C LEU A 52 10.55 -24.05 35.49
N ASP A 53 9.40 -24.70 35.68
CA ASP A 53 9.23 -26.13 35.48
C ASP A 53 9.46 -26.52 34.02
N ALA A 54 8.86 -25.79 33.08
CA ALA A 54 9.02 -26.04 31.66
C ALA A 54 10.48 -25.88 31.21
N PHE A 55 11.21 -24.89 31.74
CA PHE A 55 12.63 -24.72 31.43
C PHE A 55 13.45 -25.88 31.98
N THR A 56 13.20 -26.27 33.23
CA THR A 56 13.89 -27.37 33.90
C THR A 56 13.68 -28.69 33.16
N HIS A 57 12.44 -28.96 32.78
CA HIS A 57 12.07 -30.13 31.99
C HIS A 57 12.74 -30.12 30.61
N ALA A 58 12.63 -29.00 29.88
CA ALA A 58 13.13 -28.88 28.52
C ALA A 58 14.65 -29.04 28.44
N GLU A 59 15.39 -28.43 29.37
CA GLU A 59 16.84 -28.56 29.44
C GLU A 59 17.25 -30.02 29.62
N GLY A 60 16.74 -30.69 30.66
CA GLY A 60 17.08 -32.06 30.97
C GLY A 60 16.66 -33.04 29.87
N PHE A 61 15.49 -32.79 29.26
CA PHE A 61 14.99 -33.58 28.14
C PHE A 61 15.89 -33.47 26.91
N LEU A 62 16.27 -32.24 26.52
CA LEU A 62 17.14 -32.00 25.37
C LEU A 62 18.54 -32.56 25.59
N PHE A 63 19.10 -32.39 26.79
CA PHE A 63 20.40 -32.95 27.13
C PHE A 63 20.41 -34.48 27.10
N THR A 64 19.37 -35.11 27.65
CA THR A 64 19.23 -36.59 27.66
C THR A 64 19.10 -37.13 26.24
N ASN A 65 18.34 -36.45 25.37
CA ASN A 65 18.06 -36.87 24.00
C ASN A 65 19.02 -36.28 22.95
N ARG A 66 20.16 -35.72 23.38
CA ARG A 66 21.10 -34.98 22.52
C ARG A 66 21.68 -35.76 21.33
N THR A 67 21.67 -37.09 21.39
CA THR A 67 22.15 -37.96 20.31
C THR A 67 21.19 -37.97 19.10
N LYS A 68 19.93 -37.54 19.29
CA LYS A 68 18.91 -37.39 18.23
C LYS A 68 18.32 -35.97 18.24
N PRO A 69 19.14 -34.94 17.95
CA PRO A 69 18.80 -33.54 18.24
C PRO A 69 17.54 -33.05 17.51
N LEU A 70 17.31 -33.48 16.26
CA LEU A 70 16.09 -33.13 15.52
C LEU A 70 14.83 -33.74 16.13
N SER A 71 14.91 -34.99 16.58
CA SER A 71 13.78 -35.67 17.21
C SER A 71 13.48 -35.06 18.57
N ALA A 72 14.52 -34.72 19.34
CA ALA A 72 14.39 -34.08 20.64
C ALA A 72 13.72 -32.70 20.52
N VAL A 73 14.20 -31.83 19.63
CA VAL A 73 13.59 -30.50 19.46
C VAL A 73 12.14 -30.60 18.98
N LYS A 74 11.82 -31.51 18.06
CA LYS A 74 10.41 -31.72 17.64
C LYS A 74 9.52 -32.21 18.78
N ALA A 75 10.01 -33.16 19.58
CA ALA A 75 9.26 -33.66 20.72
C ALA A 75 9.03 -32.57 21.77
N LEU A 76 10.03 -31.71 22.01
CA LEU A 76 9.87 -30.55 22.89
C LEU A 76 8.81 -29.56 22.38
N MET A 77 8.81 -29.26 21.06
CA MET A 77 7.79 -28.37 20.50
C MET A 77 6.37 -28.95 20.67
N ASN A 78 6.22 -30.26 20.46
CA ASN A 78 4.94 -30.94 20.70
C ASN A 78 4.58 -30.94 22.19
N ASP A 79 5.55 -31.08 23.10
CA ASP A 79 5.31 -31.02 24.54
C ASP A 79 4.76 -29.64 24.95
N PHE A 80 5.28 -28.55 24.38
CA PHE A 80 4.68 -27.21 24.55
C PHE A 80 3.25 -27.09 24.00
N ASP A 81 2.85 -27.95 23.05
CA ASP A 81 1.49 -28.01 22.51
C ASP A 81 0.56 -28.91 23.35
N GLU A 82 1.11 -29.85 24.12
CA GLU A 82 0.36 -30.92 24.81
C GLU A 82 0.30 -30.77 26.35
N GLN A 83 1.17 -29.97 26.98
CA GLN A 83 1.14 -29.73 28.42
C GLN A 83 0.02 -28.77 28.85
N GLY A 84 -0.85 -29.20 29.77
CA GLY A 84 -1.83 -28.33 30.44
C GLY A 84 -2.63 -27.44 29.45
N PRO A 85 -2.80 -26.13 29.72
CA PRO A 85 -3.16 -25.19 28.66
C PRO A 85 -1.96 -25.05 27.69
N PRO A 86 -2.14 -25.30 26.38
CA PRO A 86 -1.06 -25.22 25.40
C PRO A 86 -0.37 -23.86 25.42
N PHE A 87 0.95 -23.84 25.27
CA PHE A 87 1.70 -22.59 25.24
C PHE A 87 1.33 -21.80 23.98
N ALA A 88 1.00 -20.53 24.15
CA ALA A 88 0.87 -19.60 23.05
C ALA A 88 2.23 -19.36 22.36
N ASP A 89 2.21 -18.86 21.13
CA ASP A 89 3.45 -18.63 20.37
C ASP A 89 4.43 -17.68 21.08
N GLU A 90 3.93 -16.66 21.81
CA GLU A 90 4.74 -15.75 22.62
C GLU A 90 5.43 -16.50 23.79
N GLN A 91 4.69 -17.37 24.48
CA GLN A 91 5.22 -18.21 25.56
C GLN A 91 6.27 -19.19 25.03
N LYS A 92 6.04 -19.80 23.86
CA LYS A 92 7.02 -20.67 23.19
C LYS A 92 8.29 -19.91 22.82
N ARG A 93 8.18 -18.71 22.24
CA ARG A 93 9.33 -17.85 21.92
C ARG A 93 10.12 -17.47 23.17
N PHE A 94 9.42 -17.14 24.25
CA PHE A 94 10.03 -16.87 25.55
C PHE A 94 10.87 -18.08 26.02
N MET A 95 10.30 -19.29 25.98
CA MET A 95 11.01 -20.51 26.39
C MET A 95 12.21 -20.81 25.50
N LEU A 96 12.03 -20.77 24.17
CA LEU A 96 13.10 -21.05 23.22
C LEU A 96 14.25 -20.05 23.35
N THR A 97 13.97 -18.78 23.59
CA THR A 97 14.99 -17.73 23.76
C THR A 97 15.90 -18.03 24.95
N HIS A 98 15.32 -18.40 26.10
CA HIS A 98 16.09 -18.73 27.30
C HIS A 98 16.87 -20.04 27.13
N LEU A 99 16.27 -21.07 26.52
CA LEU A 99 16.98 -22.32 26.21
C LEU A 99 18.16 -22.11 25.26
N ILE A 100 17.99 -21.33 24.20
CA ILE A 100 19.06 -20.99 23.26
C ILE A 100 20.21 -20.30 24.01
N SER A 101 19.89 -19.29 24.83
CA SER A 101 20.90 -18.55 25.57
C SER A 101 21.66 -19.44 26.57
N TYR A 102 20.93 -20.27 27.32
CA TYR A 102 21.51 -21.22 28.26
C TYR A 102 22.47 -22.20 27.57
N PHE A 103 22.05 -22.84 26.48
CA PHE A 103 22.91 -23.78 25.75
C PHE A 103 24.11 -23.12 25.08
N SER A 104 23.99 -21.86 24.64
CA SER A 104 25.13 -21.10 24.10
C SER A 104 26.15 -20.73 25.19
N GLY A 105 25.69 -20.53 26.43
CA GLY A 105 26.52 -20.13 27.56
C GLY A 105 27.08 -21.29 28.40
N THR A 106 26.60 -22.52 28.20
CA THR A 106 26.95 -23.68 29.03
C THR A 106 27.92 -24.62 28.31
N VAL A 107 28.98 -25.02 29.01
CA VAL A 107 29.89 -26.09 28.59
C VAL A 107 29.50 -27.38 29.32
N TYR A 108 29.13 -28.41 28.55
CA TYR A 108 28.80 -29.72 29.10
C TYR A 108 29.97 -30.66 28.97
N SER A 109 30.18 -31.51 29.98
CA SER A 109 31.16 -32.58 29.93
C SER A 109 30.51 -33.91 30.28
N ASP A 110 31.02 -35.01 29.70
CA ASP A 110 30.66 -36.34 30.16
C ASP A 110 31.37 -36.71 31.48
N ASN A 111 31.10 -37.91 31.97
CA ASN A 111 31.71 -38.42 33.21
C ASN A 111 33.24 -38.56 33.13
N ASP A 112 33.80 -38.58 31.91
CA ASP A 112 35.23 -38.63 31.64
C ASP A 112 35.84 -37.23 31.44
N GLY A 113 35.05 -36.17 31.61
CA GLY A 113 35.46 -34.78 31.48
C GLY A 113 35.57 -34.29 30.03
N LYS A 114 35.08 -35.07 29.05
CA LYS A 114 35.12 -34.69 27.64
C LYS A 114 33.92 -33.81 27.29
N GLU A 115 34.21 -32.71 26.60
CA GLU A 115 33.20 -31.74 26.18
C GLU A 115 32.13 -32.37 25.26
N ILE A 116 30.86 -32.14 25.62
CA ILE A 116 29.68 -32.54 24.87
C ILE A 116 29.16 -31.31 24.11
N SER A 117 29.17 -31.39 22.78
CA SER A 117 28.65 -30.31 21.93
C SER A 117 27.13 -30.37 21.80
N LEU A 118 26.45 -29.29 22.17
CA LEU A 118 25.01 -29.09 21.98
C LEU A 118 24.68 -28.10 20.86
N LYS A 119 25.67 -27.66 20.06
CA LYS A 119 25.50 -26.70 18.96
C LYS A 119 24.40 -27.10 17.97
N LYS A 120 24.20 -28.41 17.77
CA LYS A 120 23.15 -28.89 16.87
C LYS A 120 21.74 -28.69 17.44
N ILE A 121 21.57 -28.84 18.75
CA ILE A 121 20.30 -28.54 19.43
C ILE A 121 20.05 -27.03 19.38
N GLU A 122 21.05 -26.23 19.76
CA GLU A 122 20.97 -24.76 19.72
C GLU A 122 20.55 -24.24 18.34
N SER A 123 21.18 -24.70 17.25
CA SER A 123 20.82 -24.27 15.89
C SER A 123 19.40 -24.68 15.46
N LEU A 124 18.88 -25.80 15.99
CA LEU A 124 17.52 -26.24 15.72
C LEU A 124 16.50 -25.44 16.54
N LEU A 125 16.80 -25.14 17.80
CA LEU A 125 15.97 -24.25 18.63
C LEU A 125 15.90 -22.85 18.02
N LYS A 126 17.03 -22.29 17.57
CA LYS A 126 17.06 -21.02 16.82
C LYS A 126 16.13 -21.06 15.61
N ARG A 127 16.19 -22.15 14.83
CA ARG A 127 15.32 -22.32 13.66
C ARG A 127 13.84 -22.38 14.02
N GLU A 128 13.46 -23.06 15.10
CA GLU A 128 12.05 -23.08 15.54
C GLU A 128 11.61 -21.71 16.08
N ASN A 129 12.49 -21.02 16.82
CA ASN A 129 12.22 -19.65 17.29
C ASN A 129 12.02 -18.68 16.13
N ASP A 130 12.85 -18.76 15.10
CA ASP A 130 12.72 -17.97 13.88
C ASP A 130 11.39 -18.24 13.16
N LYS A 131 10.88 -19.48 13.17
CA LYS A 131 9.57 -19.80 12.58
C LYS A 131 8.41 -19.18 13.36
N LEU A 132 8.47 -19.21 14.69
CA LEU A 132 7.47 -18.58 15.54
C LEU A 132 7.54 -17.05 15.42
N HIS A 133 8.72 -16.48 15.23
CA HIS A 133 8.84 -15.06 14.94
C HIS A 133 8.26 -14.72 13.56
N ARG A 134 8.47 -15.57 12.54
CA ARG A 134 7.85 -15.44 11.21
C ARG A 134 6.32 -15.50 11.27
N SER A 135 5.70 -16.37 12.08
CA SER A 135 4.22 -16.45 12.17
C SER A 135 3.60 -15.21 12.80
N GLU A 136 4.25 -14.59 13.79
CA GLU A 136 3.83 -13.35 14.43
C GLU A 136 4.02 -12.12 13.52
N VAL A 137 5.15 -12.06 12.82
CA VAL A 137 5.45 -11.00 11.84
C VAL A 137 4.52 -11.10 10.62
N ASP A 138 4.25 -12.30 10.10
CA ASP A 138 3.29 -12.49 9.00
C ASP A 138 1.87 -12.10 9.43
N ASN A 139 1.43 -12.42 10.66
CA ASN A 139 0.10 -12.02 11.13
C ASN A 139 -0.05 -10.52 11.42
N SER A 140 1.02 -9.85 11.88
CA SER A 140 1.01 -8.40 12.14
C SER A 140 1.18 -7.56 10.87
N ILE A 141 2.00 -7.98 9.90
CA ILE A 141 2.22 -7.28 8.62
C ILE A 141 1.06 -7.48 7.63
N ASN A 142 0.40 -8.66 7.64
CA ASN A 142 -0.73 -8.95 6.74
C ASN A 142 -1.98 -8.09 7.01
N THR A 143 -2.00 -7.28 8.08
CA THR A 143 -3.12 -6.36 8.35
C THR A 143 -2.83 -4.89 8.04
N SER A 144 -1.57 -4.43 8.07
CA SER A 144 -1.28 -2.98 7.96
C SER A 144 -1.00 -2.49 6.54
N PHE A 145 -0.55 -3.35 5.61
CA PHE A 145 -0.22 -2.97 4.23
C PHE A 145 -0.84 -3.92 3.19
N ASP A 146 -2.11 -4.25 3.37
CA ASP A 146 -2.90 -4.98 2.39
C ASP A 146 -3.38 -4.04 1.27
N TRP A 147 -2.92 -4.30 0.05
CA TRP A 147 -3.34 -3.54 -1.14
C TRP A 147 -4.84 -3.63 -1.43
N GLN A 148 -5.50 -4.75 -1.10
CA GLN A 148 -6.95 -4.87 -1.27
C GLN A 148 -7.73 -4.03 -0.26
N ALA A 149 -7.26 -3.98 1.00
CA ALA A 149 -7.78 -3.06 1.99
C ALA A 149 -7.59 -1.59 1.56
N ALA A 150 -6.38 -1.23 1.09
CA ALA A 150 -6.09 0.11 0.57
C ALA A 150 -6.99 0.49 -0.62
N LYS A 151 -7.22 -0.45 -1.55
CA LYS A 151 -8.19 -0.25 -2.66
C LYS A 151 -9.62 -0.04 -2.19
N THR A 152 -10.05 -0.82 -1.20
CA THR A 152 -11.37 -0.67 -0.61
C THR A 152 -11.54 0.72 0.00
N HIS A 153 -10.52 1.22 0.72
CA HIS A 153 -10.53 2.58 1.28
C HIS A 153 -10.48 3.66 0.19
N LEU A 154 -9.66 3.50 -0.85
CA LEU A 154 -9.62 4.44 -1.98
C LEU A 154 -11.00 4.66 -2.63
N ALA A 155 -11.88 3.66 -2.61
CA ALA A 155 -13.23 3.77 -3.15
C ALA A 155 -14.16 4.65 -2.28
N THR A 156 -13.85 4.84 -1.00
CA THR A 156 -14.65 5.66 -0.09
C THR A 156 -14.24 7.14 -0.10
N LEU A 157 -13.06 7.46 -0.64
CA LEU A 157 -12.54 8.82 -0.67
C LEU A 157 -13.22 9.70 -1.73
N PRO A 158 -13.53 10.97 -1.39
CA PRO A 158 -14.44 11.81 -2.16
C PRO A 158 -13.86 12.31 -3.48
N ASP A 159 -12.56 12.55 -3.55
CA ASP A 159 -11.92 13.15 -4.72
C ASP A 159 -10.50 12.63 -4.96
N THR A 160 -9.95 12.95 -6.14
CA THR A 160 -8.63 12.52 -6.59
C THR A 160 -7.50 13.03 -5.69
N THR A 161 -7.65 14.21 -5.08
CA THR A 161 -6.65 14.78 -4.17
C THR A 161 -6.57 13.97 -2.89
N ALA A 162 -7.72 13.64 -2.29
CA ALA A 162 -7.80 12.81 -1.10
C ALA A 162 -7.22 11.41 -1.34
N LYS A 163 -7.50 10.81 -2.51
CA LYS A 163 -6.94 9.50 -2.91
C LYS A 163 -5.42 9.53 -3.04
N ILE A 164 -4.86 10.58 -3.63
CA ILE A 164 -3.41 10.74 -3.76
C ILE A 164 -2.76 10.95 -2.39
N ALA A 165 -3.35 11.79 -1.53
CA ALA A 165 -2.83 12.06 -0.19
C ALA A 165 -2.75 10.78 0.66
N TYR A 166 -3.83 9.98 0.67
CA TYR A 166 -3.87 8.69 1.36
C TYR A 166 -2.75 7.74 0.89
N LEU A 167 -2.54 7.61 -0.43
CA LEU A 167 -1.50 6.74 -0.97
C LEU A 167 -0.08 7.23 -0.64
N ILE A 168 0.14 8.54 -0.54
CA ILE A 168 1.42 9.11 -0.12
C ILE A 168 1.69 8.78 1.35
N GLU A 169 0.68 8.91 2.21
CA GLU A 169 0.79 8.57 3.64
C GLU A 169 1.07 7.08 3.84
N GLN A 170 0.31 6.20 3.18
CA GLN A 170 0.53 4.75 3.22
C GLN A 170 1.93 4.35 2.72
N LYS A 171 2.42 5.01 1.67
CA LYS A 171 3.78 4.82 1.17
C LYS A 171 4.84 5.28 2.19
N ALA A 172 4.66 6.45 2.79
CA ALA A 172 5.59 6.98 3.79
C ALA A 172 5.65 6.09 5.04
N GLU A 173 4.49 5.61 5.52
CA GLU A 173 4.42 4.66 6.62
C GLU A 173 5.08 3.32 6.27
N TYR A 174 4.89 2.81 5.05
CA TYR A 174 5.55 1.60 4.57
C TYR A 174 7.07 1.75 4.54
N GLU A 175 7.58 2.88 4.04
CA GLU A 175 9.02 3.19 4.00
C GLU A 175 9.61 3.35 5.41
N GLN A 176 8.89 4.01 6.33
CA GLN A 176 9.32 4.19 7.72
C GLN A 176 9.36 2.88 8.50
N ARG A 177 8.41 1.96 8.25
CA ARG A 177 8.38 0.63 8.90
C ARG A 177 9.33 -0.38 8.25
N GLY A 178 9.72 -0.18 6.99
CA GLY A 178 10.70 -0.99 6.26
C GLY A 178 12.16 -0.55 6.40
N GLY A 179 12.46 0.40 7.30
CA GLY A 179 13.79 1.00 7.49
C GLY A 179 14.86 0.07 8.08
N ASP A 180 14.47 -1.04 8.70
CA ASP A 180 15.39 -2.15 8.98
C ASP A 180 15.34 -3.15 7.82
N GLY A 181 16.44 -3.25 7.08
CA GLY A 181 16.58 -3.87 5.75
C GLY A 181 16.20 -5.35 5.58
N LEU A 182 15.52 -5.97 6.55
CA LEU A 182 15.00 -7.34 6.47
C LEU A 182 13.65 -7.44 5.71
N ILE A 183 12.84 -6.38 5.69
CA ILE A 183 11.52 -6.39 5.02
C ILE A 183 11.67 -6.24 3.49
N ILE A 184 12.63 -5.44 3.03
CA ILE A 184 12.81 -5.08 1.61
C ILE A 184 13.30 -6.27 0.76
N GLU A 185 14.10 -7.20 1.33
CA GLU A 185 14.60 -8.38 0.61
C GLU A 185 13.53 -9.46 0.38
N TRP A 186 12.46 -9.51 1.19
CA TRP A 186 11.54 -10.66 1.21
C TRP A 186 10.10 -10.34 0.80
N PHE A 187 9.60 -9.11 1.00
CA PHE A 187 8.25 -8.70 0.56
C PHE A 187 8.22 -7.98 -0.79
N GLY A 188 9.41 -7.76 -1.36
CA GLY A 188 9.58 -7.14 -2.65
C GLY A 188 9.17 -5.65 -2.69
N PRO A 189 9.64 -4.92 -3.70
CA PRO A 189 9.30 -3.51 -3.92
C PRO A 189 7.83 -3.28 -4.33
N GLU A 190 6.90 -4.19 -4.01
CA GLU A 190 5.62 -4.32 -4.71
C GLU A 190 4.52 -3.40 -4.15
N TYR A 191 4.39 -3.23 -2.82
CA TYR A 191 3.37 -2.33 -2.24
C TYR A 191 3.68 -0.86 -2.55
N ASP A 192 4.94 -0.45 -2.35
CA ASP A 192 5.41 0.87 -2.75
C ASP A 192 5.17 1.15 -4.23
N LYS A 193 5.58 0.22 -5.10
CA LYS A 193 5.32 0.34 -6.55
C LYS A 193 3.83 0.39 -6.87
N LYS A 194 2.99 -0.36 -6.17
CA LYS A 194 1.52 -0.33 -6.35
C LYS A 194 0.96 1.06 -5.99
N CYS A 195 1.34 1.60 -4.84
CA CYS A 195 0.97 2.96 -4.44
C CYS A 195 1.44 4.00 -5.45
N GLN A 196 2.72 3.94 -5.85
CA GLN A 196 3.29 4.87 -6.82
C GLN A 196 2.62 4.78 -8.20
N THR A 197 2.35 3.57 -8.66
CA THR A 197 1.66 3.32 -9.93
C THR A 197 0.25 3.94 -9.91
N GLU A 198 -0.48 3.77 -8.81
CA GLU A 198 -1.83 4.30 -8.69
C GLU A 198 -1.85 5.82 -8.55
N ILE A 199 -0.91 6.41 -7.79
CA ILE A 199 -0.69 7.87 -7.74
C ILE A 199 -0.47 8.42 -9.16
N ASN A 200 0.36 7.76 -9.96
CA ASN A 200 0.65 8.21 -11.32
C ASN A 200 -0.60 8.16 -12.22
N LYS A 201 -1.44 7.11 -12.10
CA LYS A 201 -2.72 7.04 -12.83
C LYS A 201 -3.67 8.15 -12.43
N LEU A 202 -3.84 8.39 -11.13
CA LEU A 202 -4.72 9.43 -10.61
C LEU A 202 -4.29 10.82 -11.07
N LYS A 203 -2.98 11.10 -11.08
CA LYS A 203 -2.43 12.36 -11.64
C LYS A 203 -2.68 12.50 -13.13
N ALA A 204 -2.50 11.42 -13.91
CA ALA A 204 -2.76 11.43 -15.34
C ALA A 204 -4.25 11.66 -15.65
N LEU A 205 -5.16 11.03 -14.89
CA LEU A 205 -6.60 11.24 -15.02
C LEU A 205 -6.99 12.69 -14.70
N ALA A 206 -6.45 13.26 -13.61
CA ALA A 206 -6.70 14.66 -13.26
C ALA A 206 -6.21 15.64 -14.35
N GLN A 207 -5.08 15.36 -14.99
CA GLN A 207 -4.59 16.16 -16.11
C GLN A 207 -5.51 16.07 -17.33
N LEU A 208 -6.00 14.88 -17.67
CA LEU A 208 -6.95 14.69 -18.77
C LEU A 208 -8.28 15.42 -18.51
N GLU A 209 -8.80 15.35 -17.28
CA GLU A 209 -10.03 16.06 -16.88
C GLU A 209 -9.86 17.59 -16.98
N GLN A 210 -8.71 18.13 -16.55
CA GLN A 210 -8.40 19.54 -16.71
C GLN A 210 -8.28 19.94 -18.18
N GLN A 211 -7.68 19.08 -19.01
CA GLN A 211 -7.53 19.30 -20.45
C GLN A 211 -8.90 19.27 -21.16
N GLU A 212 -9.81 18.39 -20.73
CA GLU A 212 -11.17 18.30 -21.27
C GLU A 212 -12.06 19.47 -20.83
N GLN A 213 -11.88 19.97 -19.59
CA GLN A 213 -12.54 21.19 -19.12
C GLN A 213 -12.02 22.45 -19.81
N ALA A 214 -10.70 22.54 -20.05
CA ALA A 214 -10.10 23.62 -20.83
C ALA A 214 -10.48 23.58 -22.32
N ALA A 215 -10.87 22.40 -22.84
CA ALA A 215 -11.31 22.21 -24.21
C ALA A 215 -12.80 22.55 -24.48
N LYS A 216 -13.61 22.85 -23.44
CA LYS A 216 -14.98 23.34 -23.65
C LYS A 216 -14.94 24.80 -24.07
N SER A 217 -15.18 25.04 -25.36
CA SER A 217 -15.35 26.38 -25.93
C SER A 217 -16.32 27.23 -25.07
N PRO A 218 -15.91 28.44 -24.62
CA PRO A 218 -16.82 29.37 -23.95
C PRO A 218 -17.84 29.97 -24.94
N PHE A 219 -17.61 29.79 -26.24
CA PHE A 219 -18.47 30.26 -27.32
C PHE A 219 -19.47 29.18 -27.74
N LYS A 220 -20.66 29.63 -28.15
CA LYS A 220 -21.66 28.80 -28.82
C LYS A 220 -22.28 29.58 -29.97
N VAL A 221 -22.65 28.89 -31.05
CA VAL A 221 -23.46 29.51 -32.09
C VAL A 221 -24.89 29.72 -31.62
N ALA A 222 -25.46 30.85 -32.01
CA ALA A 222 -26.83 31.19 -31.71
C ALA A 222 -27.79 30.10 -32.25
N GLY A 223 -28.74 29.66 -31.43
CA GLY A 223 -29.72 28.62 -31.79
C GLY A 223 -30.78 29.06 -32.81
N LYS A 224 -30.55 30.14 -33.57
CA LYS A 224 -31.50 30.61 -34.59
C LYS A 224 -31.43 29.69 -35.81
N LYS A 225 -32.58 29.41 -36.42
CA LYS A 225 -32.66 28.60 -37.65
C LYS A 225 -31.77 29.23 -38.73
N GLY A 226 -30.90 28.43 -39.33
CA GLY A 226 -29.96 28.86 -40.37
C GLY A 226 -28.62 29.38 -39.87
N SER A 227 -28.43 29.68 -38.58
CA SER A 227 -27.17 30.25 -38.08
C SER A 227 -25.94 29.36 -38.30
N LYS A 228 -26.08 28.04 -38.20
CA LYS A 228 -24.98 27.10 -38.51
C LYS A 228 -24.62 27.14 -40.00
N THR A 229 -25.61 27.19 -40.89
CA THR A 229 -25.41 27.27 -42.34
C THR A 229 -24.77 28.59 -42.73
N ASP A 230 -25.24 29.70 -42.17
CA ASP A 230 -24.68 31.03 -42.42
C ASP A 230 -23.24 31.14 -41.92
N LEU A 231 -22.93 30.58 -40.74
CA LEU A 231 -21.56 30.49 -40.26
C LEU A 231 -20.67 29.69 -41.23
N ILE A 232 -21.13 28.52 -41.69
CA ILE A 232 -20.38 27.69 -42.64
C ILE A 232 -20.10 28.46 -43.94
N ARG A 233 -21.06 29.26 -44.44
CA ARG A 233 -20.86 30.12 -45.62
C ARG A 233 -19.79 31.19 -45.39
N VAL A 234 -19.82 31.85 -44.23
CA VAL A 234 -18.81 32.87 -43.87
C VAL A 234 -17.42 32.22 -43.73
N LEU A 235 -17.31 31.12 -42.99
CA LEU A 235 -16.06 30.39 -42.84
C LEU A 235 -15.52 29.90 -44.18
N ASN A 236 -16.40 29.42 -45.06
CA ASN A 236 -16.04 29.04 -46.42
C ASN A 236 -15.42 30.22 -47.17
N ALA A 237 -16.07 31.40 -47.16
CA ALA A 237 -15.52 32.58 -47.82
C ALA A 237 -14.18 33.03 -47.21
N LEU A 238 -14.03 33.02 -45.89
CA LEU A 238 -12.75 33.35 -45.23
C LEU A 238 -11.61 32.41 -45.66
N TYR A 239 -11.91 31.12 -45.82
CA TYR A 239 -10.96 30.13 -46.32
C TYR A 239 -10.56 30.40 -47.79
N GLU A 240 -11.54 30.63 -48.66
CA GLU A 240 -11.28 30.90 -50.09
C GLU A 240 -10.53 32.23 -50.30
N LEU A 241 -10.71 33.20 -49.41
CA LEU A 241 -9.97 34.47 -49.41
C LEU A 241 -8.53 34.33 -48.87
N HIS A 242 -8.15 33.16 -48.34
CA HIS A 242 -6.83 32.89 -47.78
C HIS A 242 -6.40 33.89 -46.70
N LEU A 243 -7.34 34.35 -45.86
CA LEU A 243 -7.06 35.34 -44.81
C LEU A 243 -6.37 34.76 -43.58
N ILE A 244 -6.33 33.43 -43.45
CA ILE A 244 -5.85 32.73 -42.25
C ILE A 244 -4.82 31.68 -42.67
N GLU A 245 -3.61 31.82 -42.13
CA GLU A 245 -2.48 30.92 -42.33
C GLU A 245 -1.92 30.49 -40.96
N LEU A 246 -1.16 29.39 -40.95
CA LEU A 246 -0.41 28.96 -39.77
C LEU A 246 0.74 29.92 -39.48
N GLU A 247 1.26 29.94 -38.25
CA GLU A 247 2.40 30.80 -37.85
C GLU A 247 3.64 30.58 -38.72
N ASN A 248 3.81 29.38 -39.27
CA ASN A 248 4.90 29.04 -40.18
C ASN A 248 4.62 29.43 -41.66
N GLY A 249 3.56 30.19 -41.93
CA GLY A 249 3.13 30.60 -43.27
C GLY A 249 2.50 29.48 -44.11
N GLN A 250 2.27 28.29 -43.54
CA GLN A 250 1.60 27.20 -44.27
C GLN A 250 0.08 27.40 -44.30
N ARG A 251 -0.53 27.03 -45.43
CA ARG A 251 -1.97 27.03 -45.60
C ARG A 251 -2.60 25.80 -44.95
N LEU A 252 -3.66 26.04 -44.18
CA LEU A 252 -4.53 24.98 -43.70
C LEU A 252 -5.30 24.36 -44.87
N THR A 253 -5.57 23.06 -44.81
CA THR A 253 -6.62 22.49 -45.66
C THR A 253 -7.98 22.99 -45.20
N LYS A 254 -8.96 23.07 -46.12
CA LYS A 254 -10.35 23.46 -45.79
C LYS A 254 -10.94 22.67 -44.62
N LYS A 255 -10.67 21.36 -44.58
CA LYS A 255 -11.10 20.47 -43.51
C LYS A 255 -10.48 20.84 -42.17
N GLN A 256 -9.15 21.05 -42.12
CA GLN A 256 -8.47 21.46 -40.89
C GLN A 256 -8.97 22.81 -40.40
N PHE A 257 -9.12 23.78 -41.30
CA PHE A 257 -9.66 25.11 -40.99
C PHE A 257 -11.05 25.02 -40.37
N MET A 258 -11.98 24.30 -41.01
CA MET A 258 -13.34 24.12 -40.53
C MET A 258 -13.39 23.42 -39.17
N GLN A 259 -12.57 22.38 -38.96
CA GLN A 259 -12.53 21.64 -37.70
C GLN A 259 -11.99 22.49 -36.55
N GLN A 260 -10.92 23.26 -36.77
CA GLN A 260 -10.32 24.10 -35.74
C GLN A 260 -11.27 25.24 -35.32
N VAL A 261 -11.80 25.99 -36.30
CA VAL A 261 -12.72 27.09 -35.99
C VAL A 261 -14.06 26.57 -35.44
N GLY A 262 -14.52 25.42 -35.94
CA GLY A 262 -15.69 24.74 -35.40
C GLY A 262 -15.53 24.35 -33.93
N GLY A 263 -14.41 23.69 -33.59
CA GLY A 263 -14.07 23.33 -32.21
C GLY A 263 -14.00 24.56 -31.30
N PHE A 264 -13.36 25.64 -31.77
CA PHE A 264 -13.29 26.91 -31.06
C PHE A 264 -14.66 27.55 -30.79
N LEU A 265 -15.66 27.31 -31.64
CA LEU A 265 -17.03 27.82 -31.48
C LEU A 265 -17.99 26.82 -30.80
N GLY A 266 -17.47 25.68 -30.34
CA GLY A 266 -18.26 24.62 -29.72
C GLY A 266 -19.21 23.92 -30.70
N ILE A 267 -18.86 23.83 -31.98
CA ILE A 267 -19.68 23.20 -33.03
C ILE A 267 -18.95 22.02 -33.66
N ASP A 268 -19.65 20.88 -33.76
CA ASP A 268 -19.21 19.78 -34.60
C ASP A 268 -19.37 20.12 -36.09
N MET A 269 -18.24 20.18 -36.79
CA MET A 269 -18.11 20.47 -38.22
C MET A 269 -17.94 19.21 -39.07
N LYS A 270 -18.10 17.99 -38.55
CA LYS A 270 -17.98 16.74 -39.35
C LYS A 270 -18.86 16.73 -40.61
N SER A 271 -20.04 17.35 -40.57
CA SER A 271 -20.99 17.40 -41.68
C SER A 271 -20.97 18.72 -42.47
N TYR A 272 -19.89 19.50 -42.38
CA TYR A 272 -19.84 20.82 -43.02
C TYR A 272 -19.97 20.74 -44.55
N GLU A 273 -19.35 19.74 -45.19
CA GLU A 273 -19.38 19.56 -46.65
C GLU A 273 -20.79 19.32 -47.16
N GLN A 274 -21.54 18.42 -46.53
CA GLN A 274 -22.95 18.18 -46.88
C GLN A 274 -23.81 19.43 -46.69
N THR A 275 -23.53 20.21 -45.65
CA THR A 275 -24.27 21.45 -45.37
C THR A 275 -23.95 22.53 -46.41
N LEU A 276 -22.67 22.64 -46.78
CA LEU A 276 -22.20 23.59 -47.78
C LEU A 276 -22.70 23.22 -49.18
N SER A 277 -22.62 21.96 -49.60
CA SER A 277 -23.15 21.50 -50.90
C SER A 277 -24.64 21.81 -51.03
N LYS A 278 -25.45 21.45 -50.02
CA LYS A 278 -26.89 21.78 -50.00
C LYS A 278 -27.16 23.28 -50.03
N ALA A 279 -26.30 24.07 -49.39
CA ALA A 279 -26.42 25.52 -49.42
C ALA A 279 -26.13 26.07 -50.81
N LEU A 280 -25.09 25.58 -51.49
CA LEU A 280 -24.68 26.02 -52.82
C LEU A 280 -25.68 25.64 -53.93
N GLU A 281 -26.54 24.65 -53.70
CA GLU A 281 -27.68 24.33 -54.59
C GLU A 281 -28.79 25.40 -54.56
N GLN A 282 -28.81 26.27 -53.56
CA GLN A 282 -29.80 27.35 -53.45
C GLN A 282 -29.46 28.53 -54.36
N PRO A 283 -30.46 29.38 -54.71
CA PRO A 283 -30.24 30.61 -55.46
C PRO A 283 -29.15 31.51 -54.85
N ILE A 284 -28.49 32.30 -55.69
CA ILE A 284 -27.36 33.14 -55.27
C ILE A 284 -27.77 34.11 -54.15
N GLU A 285 -29.00 34.62 -54.18
CA GLU A 285 -29.57 35.52 -53.18
C GLU A 285 -29.63 34.85 -51.80
N ALA A 286 -30.01 33.57 -51.76
CA ALA A 286 -30.07 32.80 -50.52
C ALA A 286 -28.67 32.50 -49.95
N ASN A 287 -27.64 32.44 -50.80
CA ASN A 287 -26.25 32.26 -50.39
C ASN A 287 -25.56 33.58 -50.01
N ALA A 288 -25.88 34.67 -50.71
CA ALA A 288 -25.32 36.00 -50.50
C ALA A 288 -25.95 36.71 -49.28
N GLY A 289 -27.16 36.35 -48.85
CA GLY A 289 -27.90 37.07 -47.83
C GLY A 289 -27.21 37.25 -46.48
N VAL A 290 -26.26 36.37 -46.09
CA VAL A 290 -25.44 36.60 -44.89
C VAL A 290 -24.42 37.72 -45.09
N PHE A 291 -23.81 37.80 -46.27
CA PHE A 291 -22.83 38.83 -46.62
C PHE A 291 -23.49 40.20 -46.80
N GLU A 292 -24.69 40.24 -47.39
CA GLU A 292 -25.49 41.46 -47.48
C GLU A 292 -25.82 42.02 -46.10
N LYS A 293 -26.21 41.17 -45.14
CA LYS A 293 -26.43 41.59 -43.75
C LYS A 293 -25.16 42.14 -43.11
N LEU A 294 -24.01 41.49 -43.33
CA LEU A 294 -22.71 41.99 -42.83
C LEU A 294 -22.37 43.36 -43.43
N GLN A 295 -22.65 43.56 -44.72
CA GLN A 295 -22.45 44.84 -45.40
C GLN A 295 -23.35 45.93 -44.82
N GLN A 296 -24.65 45.66 -44.64
CA GLN A 296 -25.61 46.59 -44.05
C GLN A 296 -25.20 47.02 -42.63
N ILE A 297 -24.78 46.06 -41.80
CA ILE A 297 -24.29 46.34 -40.44
C ILE A 297 -23.05 47.24 -40.50
N SER A 298 -22.11 46.95 -41.39
CA SER A 298 -20.88 47.74 -41.54
C SER A 298 -21.19 49.17 -42.00
N GLN A 299 -22.10 49.35 -42.98
CA GLN A 299 -22.54 50.66 -43.45
C GLN A 299 -23.22 51.48 -42.35
N ALA A 300 -24.13 50.86 -41.58
CA ALA A 300 -24.81 51.52 -40.46
C ALA A 300 -23.82 52.02 -39.39
N GLN A 301 -22.77 51.24 -39.10
CA GLN A 301 -21.72 51.65 -38.17
C GLN A 301 -20.91 52.84 -38.67
N VAL A 302 -20.62 52.92 -39.98
CA VAL A 302 -19.92 54.07 -40.57
C VAL A 302 -20.77 55.34 -40.46
N VAL A 303 -22.06 55.26 -40.78
CA VAL A 303 -22.99 56.41 -40.65
C VAL A 303 -23.07 56.89 -39.19
N ALA A 304 -23.29 55.98 -38.24
CA ALA A 304 -23.37 56.31 -36.82
C ALA A 304 -22.08 56.95 -36.27
N ARG A 305 -20.91 56.52 -36.75
CA ARG A 305 -19.62 57.15 -36.38
C ARG A 305 -19.44 58.52 -37.04
N GLY A 306 -19.81 58.68 -38.30
CA GLY A 306 -19.74 59.96 -39.02
C GLY A 306 -20.66 61.04 -38.42
N GLU A 307 -21.80 60.65 -37.86
CA GLU A 307 -22.71 61.56 -37.13
C GLU A 307 -22.16 61.96 -35.76
N ASN A 308 -21.49 61.05 -35.05
CA ASN A 308 -20.85 61.34 -33.77
C ASN A 308 -19.55 62.15 -33.90
N SER A 309 -18.87 62.12 -35.05
CA SER A 309 -17.70 62.98 -35.33
C SER A 309 -18.05 64.41 -35.79
N ARG A 310 -19.33 64.70 -36.03
CA ARG A 310 -19.83 66.03 -36.44
C ARG A 310 -20.54 66.80 -35.30
N LYS A 311 -20.60 66.22 -34.11
CA LYS A 311 -21.01 66.88 -32.86
C LYS A 311 -19.77 67.23 -32.05
#